data_AF-E6UG66-F1
#
_entry.id   AF-E6UG66-F1
#
_cell.length_a   1.000
_cell.length_b   1.000
_cell.length_c   1.000
_cell.angle_alpha   90.00
_cell.angle_beta   90.00
_cell.angle_gamma   90.00
#
_symmetry.space_group_name_H-M   'P 1'
#
loop_
_entity.id
_entity.type
_entity.pdbx_description
1 polymer ?
#
loop_
_entity_poly.entity_id
_entity_poly.type
_entity_poly.pdbx_seq_one_letter_code
_entity_poly.pdbx_strand_id
1 'polypeptide(L)'
;MSEKFVYDKSSPDADKYTEVDKFLQLTERYCKKGLGAIASKVGSKLGLKNSSRPYSSLQRAVKIINADGIEGVYDDLMHCTRVERCDIFIGKSYLFRQNNFMCRIKDIKKCYILKEESGDDILYHCYADISDEAGDETLELRKLSALKVQRLLQFDEIRKLIGIEEQE
;
A
#
# COMPACT_ATOMS: atom_id res chain seq x y z
N MET A 1 5.48 12.42 23.25
CA MET A 1 4.08 12.21 22.84
C MET A 1 4.01 10.84 22.19
N SER A 2 3.27 9.89 22.75
CA SER A 2 3.16 8.55 22.18
C SER A 2 2.33 8.63 20.91
N GLU A 3 2.93 8.29 19.78
CA GLU A 3 2.23 8.07 18.50
C GLU A 3 1.30 6.86 18.71
N LYS A 4 0.10 7.13 19.25
CA LYS A 4 -0.88 6.11 19.55
C LYS A 4 -1.49 5.62 18.24
N PHE A 5 -0.79 4.70 17.58
CA PHE A 5 -1.46 3.54 17.00
C PHE A 5 -1.83 2.57 18.13
N VAL A 6 -2.58 3.11 19.09
CA VAL A 6 -3.10 2.41 20.25
C VAL A 6 -4.54 2.86 20.27
N TYR A 7 -5.34 2.08 19.57
CA TYR A 7 -6.79 2.18 19.50
C TYR A 7 -7.32 2.54 20.87
N ASP A 8 -7.92 3.72 20.97
CA ASP A 8 -8.77 3.98 22.11
C ASP A 8 -9.96 3.04 21.96
N LYS A 9 -9.86 1.87 22.60
CA LYS A 9 -10.90 0.84 22.59
C LYS A 9 -12.20 1.32 23.22
N SER A 10 -12.22 2.51 23.82
CA SER A 10 -13.42 3.16 24.34
C SER A 10 -14.09 4.11 23.34
N SER A 11 -13.47 4.35 22.17
CA SER A 11 -14.05 5.15 21.10
C SER A 11 -15.23 4.44 20.43
N PRO A 12 -16.30 5.15 20.04
CA PRO A 12 -17.39 4.59 19.23
C PRO A 12 -16.93 3.92 17.93
N ASP A 13 -15.78 4.33 17.38
CA ASP A 13 -15.23 3.78 16.14
C ASP A 13 -14.19 2.66 16.35
N ALA A 14 -14.00 2.18 17.59
CA ALA A 14 -12.97 1.19 17.93
C ALA A 14 -13.04 -0.08 17.06
N ASP A 15 -14.24 -0.52 16.68
CA ASP A 15 -14.45 -1.69 15.82
C ASP A 15 -13.96 -1.43 14.38
N LYS A 16 -14.27 -0.25 13.82
CA LYS A 16 -13.82 0.15 12.46
C LYS A 16 -12.29 0.19 12.40
N TYR A 17 -11.68 0.83 13.39
CA TYR A 17 -10.23 0.87 13.55
C TYR A 17 -9.63 -0.53 13.65
N THR A 18 -10.26 -1.42 14.41
CA THR A 18 -9.81 -2.81 14.58
C THR A 18 -9.86 -3.59 13.27
N GLU A 19 -10.91 -3.42 12.46
CA GLU A 19 -11.02 -4.11 11.16
C GLU A 19 -9.99 -3.60 10.15
N VAL A 20 -9.79 -2.28 10.05
CA VAL A 20 -8.74 -1.71 9.20
C VAL A 20 -7.35 -2.20 9.63
N ASP A 21 -7.09 -2.29 10.94
CA ASP A 21 -5.83 -2.85 11.46
C ASP A 21 -5.66 -4.33 11.15
N LYS A 22 -6.71 -5.14 11.32
CA LYS A 22 -6.67 -6.57 11.04
C LYS A 22 -6.33 -6.81 9.57
N PHE A 23 -6.85 -5.98 8.68
CA PHE A 23 -6.59 -6.05 7.26
C PHE A 23 -5.15 -5.64 6.91
N LEU A 24 -4.66 -4.53 7.46
CA LEU A 24 -3.34 -3.97 7.15
C LEU A 24 -2.20 -4.60 7.98
N GLN A 25 -2.51 -5.23 9.12
CA GLN A 25 -1.60 -5.81 10.11
C GLN A 25 -0.46 -4.88 10.56
N LEU A 26 -0.64 -3.56 10.49
CA LEU A 26 0.41 -2.59 10.77
C LEU A 26 0.78 -2.57 12.25
N THR A 27 -0.19 -2.65 13.16
CA THR A 27 0.09 -2.73 14.60
C THR A 27 0.86 -4.00 14.96
N GLU A 28 0.50 -5.13 14.37
CA GLU A 28 1.19 -6.39 14.64
C GLU A 28 2.64 -6.35 14.16
N ARG A 29 2.87 -5.85 12.94
CA ARG A 29 4.19 -5.78 12.33
C ARG A 29 5.13 -4.79 13.02
N TYR A 30 4.60 -3.65 13.49
CA TYR A 30 5.45 -2.54 13.93
C TYR A 30 5.33 -2.18 15.42
N CYS A 31 4.25 -2.58 16.10
CA CYS A 31 3.98 -2.20 17.49
C CYS A 31 4.01 -3.38 18.48
N LYS A 32 3.55 -4.59 18.10
CA LYS A 32 3.43 -5.74 19.04
C LYS A 32 4.68 -6.58 19.23
N LYS A 33 5.70 -6.42 18.39
CA LYS A 33 6.99 -7.10 18.53
C LYS A 33 8.09 -6.04 18.43
N GLY A 34 9.15 -6.15 19.25
CA GLY A 34 10.35 -5.31 19.18
C GLY A 34 11.14 -5.35 17.85
N LEU A 35 10.50 -5.80 16.76
CA LEU A 35 11.01 -5.84 15.39
C LEU A 35 11.18 -4.45 14.78
N GLY A 36 10.40 -3.45 15.20
CA GLY A 36 10.60 -2.07 14.75
C GLY A 36 11.96 -1.48 15.18
N ALA A 37 12.43 -1.86 16.37
CA ALA A 37 13.77 -1.47 16.86
C ALA A 37 14.90 -2.24 16.15
N ILE A 38 14.67 -3.49 15.76
CA ILE A 38 15.69 -4.35 15.13
C ILE A 38 15.82 -4.04 13.62
N ALA A 39 14.71 -3.81 12.91
CA ALA A 39 14.73 -3.48 11.49
C ALA A 39 15.45 -2.16 11.18
N SER A 40 15.34 -1.16 12.07
CA SER A 40 16.05 0.12 11.92
C SER A 40 17.58 -0.02 12.00
N LYS A 41 18.09 -0.99 12.78
CA LYS A 41 19.53 -1.24 12.95
C LYS A 41 20.17 -2.09 11.85
N VAL A 42 19.38 -2.92 11.16
CA VAL A 42 19.90 -3.83 10.12
C VAL A 42 19.87 -3.16 8.74
N GLY A 43 18.85 -2.34 8.44
CA GLY A 43 18.76 -1.61 7.17
C GLY A 43 19.89 -0.58 6.96
N SER A 44 20.40 0.02 8.04
CA SER A 44 21.49 1.01 7.96
C SER A 44 22.86 0.43 7.61
N LYS A 45 23.03 -0.91 7.67
CA LYS A 45 24.32 -1.58 7.38
C LYS A 45 24.43 -2.17 5.98
N LEU A 46 23.33 -2.28 5.22
CA LEU A 46 23.30 -3.06 3.97
C LEU A 46 23.08 -2.26 2.68
N GLY A 47 23.10 -0.92 2.71
CA GLY A 47 23.18 -0.10 1.48
C GLY A 47 22.04 -0.30 0.45
N LEU A 48 20.96 -0.99 0.83
CA LEU A 48 19.78 -1.20 -0.01
C LEU A 48 18.98 0.10 -0.07
N LYS A 49 19.15 0.83 -1.18
CA LYS A 49 18.50 2.10 -1.51
C LYS A 49 16.96 2.05 -1.63
N ASN A 50 16.34 0.87 -1.49
CA ASN A 50 14.88 0.69 -1.54
C ASN A 50 14.31 0.18 -0.21
N SER A 51 14.87 0.60 0.93
CA SER A 51 14.22 0.37 2.21
C SER A 51 13.24 1.51 2.49
N SER A 52 11.97 1.31 2.12
CA SER A 52 10.89 2.04 2.78
C SER A 52 11.15 1.92 4.28
N ARG A 53 11.26 3.07 4.97
CA ARG A 53 11.58 3.08 6.41
C ARG A 53 10.58 2.12 7.07
N PRO A 54 10.98 1.24 8.01
CA PRO A 54 10.07 0.22 8.54
C PRO A 54 8.76 0.84 9.06
N TYR A 55 8.78 2.09 9.50
CA TYR A 55 7.60 2.82 9.97
C TYR A 55 6.81 3.58 8.89
N SER A 56 7.26 3.64 7.64
CA SER A 56 6.66 4.46 6.57
C SER A 56 5.22 4.07 6.25
N SER A 57 4.93 2.78 6.07
CA SER A 57 3.57 2.29 5.83
C SER A 57 2.62 2.58 7.00
N LEU A 58 3.10 2.39 8.23
CA LEU A 58 2.34 2.71 9.44
C LEU A 58 2.08 4.21 9.55
N GLN A 59 3.12 5.04 9.38
CA GLN A 59 3.02 6.49 9.43
C GLN A 59 2.07 7.03 8.35
N ARG A 60 2.11 6.45 7.14
CA ARG A 60 1.20 6.80 6.05
C ARG A 60 -0.25 6.46 6.40
N ALA A 61 -0.51 5.22 6.84
CA ALA A 61 -1.86 4.83 7.25
C ALA A 61 -2.41 5.72 8.37
N VAL A 62 -1.59 6.02 9.39
CA VAL A 62 -1.97 6.93 10.49
C VAL A 62 -2.29 8.33 9.99
N LYS A 63 -1.44 8.90 9.13
CA LYS A 63 -1.68 10.23 8.56
C LYS A 63 -2.95 10.28 7.72
N ILE A 64 -3.17 9.26 6.89
CA ILE A 64 -4.39 9.16 6.07
C ILE A 64 -5.64 9.07 6.95
N ILE A 65 -5.65 8.14 7.91
CA ILE A 65 -6.82 7.93 8.78
C ILE A 65 -7.09 9.18 9.64
N ASN A 66 -6.06 9.85 10.14
CA ASN A 66 -6.22 11.07 10.92
C ASN A 66 -6.74 12.25 10.08
N ALA A 67 -6.37 12.32 8.81
CA ALA A 67 -6.78 13.40 7.91
C ALA A 67 -8.18 13.18 7.31
N ASP A 68 -8.50 11.94 6.93
CA ASP A 68 -9.71 11.61 6.17
C ASP A 68 -10.83 11.04 7.05
N GLY A 69 -10.50 10.61 8.28
CA GLY A 69 -11.42 9.96 9.20
C GLY A 69 -11.55 8.45 8.95
N ILE A 70 -11.67 7.68 10.04
CA ILE A 70 -11.76 6.22 9.97
C ILE A 70 -13.01 5.72 9.26
N GLU A 71 -14.12 6.47 9.31
CA GLU A 71 -15.38 6.06 8.70
C GLU A 71 -15.28 5.89 7.18
N GLY A 72 -14.72 6.88 6.48
CA GLY A 72 -14.54 6.80 5.04
C GLY A 72 -13.51 5.74 4.63
N VAL A 73 -12.44 5.56 5.42
CA VAL A 73 -11.44 4.51 5.17
C VAL A 73 -12.05 3.12 5.34
N TYR A 74 -12.82 2.92 6.41
CA TYR A 74 -13.51 1.66 6.68
C TYR A 74 -14.56 1.35 5.62
N ASP A 75 -15.42 2.30 5.28
CA ASP A 75 -16.45 2.11 4.26
C ASP A 75 -15.83 1.70 2.92
N ASP A 76 -14.75 2.37 2.51
CA ASP A 76 -14.09 2.04 1.25
C ASP A 76 -13.39 0.67 1.29
N LEU A 77 -12.82 0.29 2.43
CA LEU A 77 -12.27 -1.05 2.63
C LEU A 77 -13.34 -2.14 2.53
N MET A 78 -14.55 -1.91 3.03
CA MET A 78 -15.64 -2.88 2.97
C MET A 78 -16.21 -3.06 1.56
N HIS A 79 -16.04 -2.07 0.68
CA HIS A 79 -16.59 -2.06 -0.68
C HIS A 79 -15.52 -2.14 -1.78
N CYS A 80 -14.25 -2.32 -1.42
CA CYS A 80 -13.15 -2.38 -2.38
C CYS A 80 -13.21 -3.64 -3.26
N THR A 81 -12.66 -3.52 -4.47
CA THR A 81 -12.49 -4.63 -5.39
C THR A 81 -11.09 -5.19 -5.29
N ARG A 82 -10.97 -6.51 -5.09
CA ARG A 82 -9.67 -7.18 -5.12
C ARG A 82 -9.16 -7.29 -6.57
N VAL A 83 -7.94 -6.83 -6.80
CA VAL A 83 -7.26 -7.06 -8.09
C VAL A 83 -6.91 -8.55 -8.21
N GLU A 84 -7.25 -9.14 -9.35
CA GLU A 84 -7.20 -10.59 -9.55
C GLU A 84 -5.80 -11.17 -9.23
N ARG A 85 -5.76 -12.23 -8.41
CA ARG A 85 -4.54 -12.99 -8.04
C ARG A 85 -3.44 -12.16 -7.34
N CYS A 86 -3.78 -11.07 -6.65
CA CYS A 86 -2.82 -10.35 -5.80
C CYS A 86 -3.42 -9.95 -4.45
N ASP A 87 -2.61 -9.32 -3.61
CA ASP A 87 -2.93 -8.80 -2.27
C ASP A 87 -3.37 -7.32 -2.29
N ILE A 88 -3.65 -6.78 -3.48
CA ILE A 88 -4.12 -5.41 -3.70
C ILE A 88 -5.64 -5.36 -3.82
N PHE A 89 -6.22 -4.38 -3.15
CA PHE A 89 -7.64 -4.08 -3.11
C PHE A 89 -7.83 -2.59 -3.39
N ILE A 90 -8.69 -2.26 -4.34
CA ILE A 90 -8.89 -0.90 -4.83
C ILE A 90 -10.33 -0.50 -4.53
N GLY A 91 -10.48 0.48 -3.65
CA GLY A 91 -11.75 1.15 -3.38
C GLY A 91 -11.96 2.35 -4.31
N LYS A 92 -12.91 3.20 -3.96
CA LYS A 92 -13.19 4.46 -4.64
C LYS A 92 -12.14 5.53 -4.36
N SER A 93 -11.62 5.56 -3.13
CA SER A 93 -10.74 6.62 -2.64
C SER A 93 -9.37 6.10 -2.24
N TYR A 94 -9.27 4.83 -1.83
CA TYR A 94 -8.05 4.23 -1.31
C TYR A 94 -7.66 2.97 -2.06
N LEU A 95 -6.35 2.73 -2.09
CA LEU A 95 -5.75 1.46 -2.44
C LEU A 95 -5.19 0.82 -1.17
N PHE A 96 -5.53 -0.43 -0.94
CA PHE A 96 -5.07 -1.22 0.19
C PHE A 96 -4.24 -2.40 -0.30
N ARG A 97 -3.10 -2.63 0.35
CA ARG A 97 -2.33 -3.87 0.26
C ARG A 97 -2.46 -4.62 1.56
N GLN A 98 -3.02 -5.82 1.48
CA GLN A 98 -3.23 -6.67 2.63
C GLN A 98 -1.93 -6.87 3.41
N ASN A 99 -2.01 -6.79 4.74
CA ASN A 99 -0.88 -6.96 5.67
C ASN A 99 0.27 -5.95 5.50
N ASN A 100 0.09 -4.85 4.76
CA ASN A 100 1.23 -4.00 4.43
C ASN A 100 0.99 -2.50 4.33
N PHE A 101 0.04 -2.05 3.50
CA PHE A 101 0.11 -0.68 3.00
C PHE A 101 -1.27 -0.12 2.65
N MET A 102 -1.42 1.20 2.76
CA MET A 102 -2.53 1.91 2.14
C MET A 102 -2.07 3.26 1.61
N CYS A 103 -2.69 3.73 0.53
CA CYS A 103 -2.58 5.10 0.04
C CYS A 103 -3.93 5.59 -0.48
N ARG A 104 -4.06 6.90 -0.67
CA ARG A 104 -5.18 7.46 -1.43
C ARG A 104 -4.89 7.35 -2.92
N ILE A 105 -5.91 7.04 -3.69
CA ILE A 105 -5.82 6.94 -5.14
C ILE A 105 -5.37 8.27 -5.76
N LYS A 106 -5.89 9.41 -5.25
CA LYS A 106 -5.50 10.76 -5.70
C LYS A 106 -4.01 11.09 -5.52
N ASP A 107 -3.32 10.36 -4.65
CA ASP A 107 -1.90 10.58 -4.34
C ASP A 107 -0.98 9.77 -5.26
N ILE A 108 -1.53 8.87 -6.09
CA ILE A 108 -0.79 8.13 -7.12
C ILE A 108 -0.48 9.07 -8.29
N LYS A 109 0.81 9.25 -8.58
CA LYS A 109 1.30 10.18 -9.61
C LYS A 109 1.39 9.52 -10.98
N LYS A 110 1.79 8.25 -11.01
CA LYS A 110 1.86 7.45 -12.24
C LYS A 110 1.83 5.97 -11.92
N CYS A 111 1.33 5.19 -12.88
CA CYS A 111 1.51 3.75 -12.94
C CYS A 111 2.35 3.39 -14.16
N TYR A 112 3.24 2.41 -14.02
CA TYR A 112 4.12 1.99 -15.11
C TYR A 112 4.49 0.51 -15.00
N ILE A 113 4.98 -0.05 -16.11
CA ILE A 113 5.49 -1.41 -16.18
C ILE A 113 7.01 -1.36 -16.04
N LEU A 114 7.53 -2.10 -15.06
CA LEU A 114 8.96 -2.36 -14.95
C LEU A 114 9.26 -3.77 -15.47
N LYS A 115 10.29 -3.88 -16.30
CA LYS A 115 10.88 -5.16 -16.72
C LYS A 115 12.02 -5.49 -15.77
N GLU A 116 11.99 -6.67 -15.18
CA GLU A 116 13.06 -7.21 -14.34
C GLU A 116 13.62 -8.48 -14.99
N GLU A 117 14.94 -8.56 -15.10
CA GLU A 117 15.64 -9.73 -15.61
C GLU A 117 16.18 -10.53 -14.42
N SER A 118 15.74 -11.79 -14.30
CA SER A 118 16.14 -12.69 -13.21
C SER A 118 16.72 -13.97 -13.81
N GLY A 119 18.02 -13.95 -14.10
CA GLY A 119 18.66 -15.04 -14.83
C GLY A 119 18.17 -15.07 -16.28
N ASP A 120 17.67 -16.21 -16.73
CA ASP A 120 17.11 -16.38 -18.08
C ASP A 120 15.62 -15.97 -18.18
N ASP A 121 14.99 -15.66 -17.04
CA ASP A 121 13.59 -15.27 -16.98
C ASP A 121 13.41 -13.75 -17.05
N ILE A 122 12.40 -13.31 -17.81
CA ILE A 122 11.95 -11.92 -17.84
C ILE A 122 10.64 -11.81 -17.10
N LEU A 123 10.64 -11.00 -16.04
CA LEU A 123 9.45 -10.67 -15.27
C LEU A 123 8.98 -9.24 -15.58
N TYR A 124 7.67 -9.05 -15.52
CA TYR A 124 7.05 -7.74 -15.71
C TYR A 124 6.20 -7.43 -14.49
N HIS A 125 6.33 -6.23 -13.97
CA HIS A 125 5.67 -5.79 -12.75
C HIS A 125 5.00 -4.44 -13.00
N CYS A 126 3.77 -4.28 -12.52
CA CYS A 126 3.08 -3.00 -12.46
C CYS A 126 3.46 -2.29 -11.16
N TYR A 127 3.95 -1.07 -11.26
CA TYR A 127 4.28 -0.21 -10.13
C TYR A 127 3.45 1.07 -10.15
N ALA A 128 3.25 1.64 -8.97
CA ALA A 128 2.70 2.97 -8.76
C ALA A 128 3.67 3.82 -7.94
N ASP A 129 3.93 5.05 -8.41
CA ASP A 129 4.63 6.06 -7.62
C ASP A 129 3.59 6.92 -6.89
N ILE A 130 3.77 7.08 -5.59
CA ILE A 130 2.83 7.73 -4.68
C ILE A 130 3.57 8.87 -3.98
N SER A 131 2.94 10.04 -3.93
CA SER A 131 3.50 11.20 -3.23
C SER A 131 2.40 11.91 -2.44
N ASP A 132 2.48 11.82 -1.12
CA ASP A 132 1.51 12.34 -0.14
C ASP A 132 2.23 13.00 1.06
N GLU A 133 1.48 13.36 2.10
CA GLU A 133 2.03 13.97 3.32
C GLU A 133 2.98 13.06 4.13
N ALA A 134 3.06 11.77 3.81
CA ALA A 134 4.01 10.82 4.38
C ALA A 134 5.31 10.71 3.57
N GLY A 135 5.34 11.31 2.38
CA GLY A 135 6.48 11.34 1.46
C GLY A 135 6.28 10.48 0.23
N ASP A 136 7.37 10.30 -0.52
CA ASP A 136 7.36 9.51 -1.75
C ASP A 136 7.53 8.01 -1.46
N GLU A 137 6.81 7.17 -2.18
CA GLU A 137 6.92 5.71 -2.11
C GLU A 137 6.61 5.09 -3.48
N THR A 138 7.28 3.97 -3.78
CA THR A 138 6.98 3.16 -4.96
C THR A 138 6.38 1.83 -4.52
N LEU A 139 5.18 1.54 -4.99
CA LEU A 139 4.43 0.33 -4.63
C LEU A 139 4.31 -0.61 -5.83
N GLU A 140 4.77 -1.85 -5.68
CA GLU A 140 4.41 -2.92 -6.62
C GLU A 140 2.93 -3.28 -6.46
N LEU A 141 2.16 -3.14 -7.54
CA LEU A 141 0.75 -3.46 -7.60
C LEU A 141 0.51 -4.92 -7.99
N ARG A 142 1.21 -5.41 -9.01
CA ARG A 142 0.98 -6.77 -9.54
C ARG A 142 2.11 -7.24 -10.44
N LYS A 143 2.46 -8.52 -10.33
CA LYS A 143 3.22 -9.24 -11.37
C LYS A 143 2.35 -9.51 -12.59
N LEU A 144 2.78 -9.06 -13.76
CA LEU A 144 2.07 -9.14 -15.02
C LEU A 144 2.51 -10.34 -15.87
N SER A 145 1.72 -10.67 -16.89
CA SER A 145 2.03 -11.71 -17.86
C SER A 145 3.31 -11.43 -18.65
N ALA A 146 4.06 -12.48 -18.99
CA ALA A 146 5.17 -12.38 -19.94
C ALA A 146 4.66 -12.12 -21.38
N LEU A 147 3.43 -12.56 -21.70
CA LEU A 147 2.80 -12.35 -23.00
C LEU A 147 2.36 -10.89 -23.16
N LYS A 148 2.91 -10.20 -24.16
CA LYS A 148 2.72 -8.75 -24.36
C LYS A 148 1.26 -8.32 -24.38
N VAL A 149 0.40 -9.03 -25.13
CA VAL A 149 -1.03 -8.68 -25.25
C VAL A 149 -1.74 -8.78 -23.89
N GLN A 150 -1.55 -9.90 -23.19
CA GLN A 150 -2.14 -10.07 -21.85
C GLN A 150 -1.58 -9.07 -20.83
N ARG A 151 -0.29 -8.77 -20.91
CA ARG A 151 0.36 -7.78 -20.04
C ARG A 151 -0.27 -6.41 -20.15
N LEU A 152 -0.51 -5.93 -21.37
CA LEU A 152 -1.12 -4.63 -21.60
C LEU A 152 -2.56 -4.61 -21.09
N LEU A 153 -3.35 -5.65 -21.40
CA LEU A 153 -4.73 -5.78 -20.87
C LEU A 153 -4.77 -5.74 -19.33
N GLN A 154 -3.86 -6.46 -18.66
CA GLN A 154 -3.76 -6.46 -17.20
C GLN A 154 -3.35 -5.10 -16.65
N PHE A 155 -2.46 -4.38 -17.34
CA PHE A 155 -2.01 -3.06 -16.92
C PHE A 155 -3.13 -2.02 -17.09
N ASP A 156 -3.85 -2.06 -18.20
CA ASP A 156 -4.98 -1.17 -18.48
C ASP A 156 -6.13 -1.40 -17.51
N GLU A 157 -6.40 -2.66 -17.14
CA GLU A 157 -7.36 -3.01 -16.09
C GLU A 157 -7.01 -2.33 -14.76
N ILE A 158 -5.76 -2.42 -14.32
CA ILE A 158 -5.29 -1.80 -13.08
C ILE A 158 -5.42 -0.27 -13.16
N ARG A 159 -4.97 0.35 -14.26
CA ARG A 159 -5.07 1.80 -14.44
C ARG A 159 -6.52 2.30 -14.40
N LYS A 160 -7.43 1.55 -15.02
CA LYS A 160 -8.86 1.84 -15.00
C LYS A 160 -9.44 1.76 -13.60
N LEU A 161 -9.06 0.75 -12.81
CA LEU A 161 -9.49 0.63 -11.42
C LEU A 161 -8.98 1.79 -10.55
N ILE A 162 -7.77 2.28 -10.82
CA ILE A 162 -7.16 3.42 -10.11
C ILE A 162 -7.70 4.77 -10.65
N GLY A 163 -8.44 4.78 -11.75
CA GLY A 163 -8.96 6.02 -12.35
C GLY A 163 -7.87 6.89 -12.99
N ILE A 164 -6.73 6.30 -13.39
CA ILE A 164 -5.71 7.01 -14.16
C ILE A 164 -6.07 6.88 -15.64
N GLU A 165 -6.79 7.89 -16.16
CA GLU A 165 -7.08 7.99 -17.59
C GLU A 165 -5.78 8.12 -18.40
N GLU A 166 -5.83 7.72 -19.68
CA GLU A 166 -4.73 7.96 -20.61
C GLU A 166 -4.54 9.46 -20.76
N GLN A 167 -3.37 9.96 -20.33
CA GLN A 167 -2.89 11.23 -20.85
C GLN A 167 -2.57 10.96 -22.33
N GLU A 168 -3.51 11.35 -23.19
CA GLU A 168 -3.29 11.49 -24.65
C GLU A 168 -2.15 12.48 -24.93
#